data_AF-V6JXJ3-F1
#
_entry.id   AF-V6JXJ3-F1
#
_cell.length_a   1.000
_cell.length_b   1.000
_cell.length_c   1.000
_cell.angle_alpha   90.00
_cell.angle_beta   90.00
_cell.angle_gamma   90.00
#
_symmetry.space_group_name_H-M   'P 1'
#
loop_
_entity.id
_entity.type
_entity.pdbx_description
1 polymer ?
#
loop_
_entity_poly.entity_id
_entity_poly.type
_entity_poly.pdbx_seq_one_letter_code
_entity_poly.pdbx_strand_id
1 'polypeptide(L)'
;MHAAVGSDDPQAVADAVAHHLRGPVIYDVLVAGPTYWALVPYWPAITWTGTAETPLLGPGSFLGVPDVEVTEPPGSYWVRPPRNRHDLCQREAVFDFILRGRRQLRAQEEPATTALELGR
;
A
#
# COMPACT_ATOMS: atom_id res chain seq x y z
N MET A 1 2.74 1.43 2.95
CA MET A 1 1.43 1.98 3.32
C MET A 1 1.58 3.04 4.41
N HIS A 2 1.93 2.64 5.64
CA HIS A 2 2.06 3.53 6.80
C HIS A 2 2.94 4.77 6.58
N ALA A 3 4.15 4.61 6.02
CA ALA A 3 5.00 5.76 5.71
C ALA A 3 4.38 6.75 4.70
N ALA A 4 3.58 6.27 3.74
CA ALA A 4 2.89 7.16 2.81
C ALA A 4 1.77 7.95 3.52
N VAL A 5 1.09 7.33 4.48
CA VAL A 5 0.08 7.97 5.32
C VAL A 5 0.71 8.90 6.35
N GLY A 6 1.88 8.53 6.89
CA GLY A 6 2.49 9.15 8.06
C GLY A 6 1.86 8.68 9.37
N SER A 7 1.19 7.52 9.39
CA SER A 7 0.51 6.99 10.57
C SER A 7 0.42 5.46 10.55
N ASP A 8 0.46 4.87 11.75
CA ASP A 8 0.18 3.45 12.01
C ASP A 8 -1.27 3.21 12.46
N ASP A 9 -2.05 4.27 12.67
CA ASP A 9 -3.48 4.17 13.01
C ASP A 9 -4.29 3.55 11.85
N PRO A 10 -4.99 2.41 12.08
CA PRO A 10 -5.77 1.74 11.05
C PRO A 10 -6.84 2.63 10.41
N GLN A 11 -7.50 3.49 11.18
CA GLN A 11 -8.53 4.38 10.64
C GLN A 11 -7.91 5.45 9.73
N ALA A 12 -6.84 6.09 10.15
CA ALA A 12 -6.09 7.03 9.31
C ALA A 12 -5.59 6.38 8.00
N VAL A 13 -5.16 5.12 8.06
CA VAL A 13 -4.76 4.36 6.86
C VAL A 13 -5.96 4.12 5.94
N ALA A 14 -7.09 3.68 6.48
CA ALA A 14 -8.31 3.45 5.71
C ALA A 14 -8.81 4.73 5.03
N ASP A 15 -8.82 5.85 5.74
CA ASP A 15 -9.25 7.15 5.21
C ASP A 15 -8.31 7.64 4.10
N ALA A 16 -6.99 7.49 4.29
CA ALA A 16 -6.00 7.86 3.29
C ALA A 16 -6.12 6.99 2.02
N VAL A 17 -6.30 5.68 2.17
CA VAL A 17 -6.58 4.77 1.06
C VAL A 17 -7.87 5.17 0.33
N ALA A 18 -8.92 5.47 1.09
CA ALA A 18 -10.20 5.88 0.52
C ALA A 18 -10.08 7.16 -0.32
N HIS A 19 -9.32 8.13 0.17
CA HIS A 19 -9.11 9.42 -0.47
C HIS A 19 -8.19 9.33 -1.71
N HIS A 20 -7.03 8.68 -1.56
CA HIS A 20 -5.96 8.69 -2.56
C HIS A 20 -6.10 7.59 -3.60
N LEU A 21 -6.30 6.34 -3.18
CA LEU A 21 -6.29 5.19 -4.11
C LEU A 21 -7.63 4.98 -4.80
N ARG A 22 -8.70 5.45 -4.16
CA ARG A 22 -10.07 5.45 -4.69
C ARG A 22 -10.62 4.07 -5.09
N GLY A 23 -9.96 2.99 -4.66
CA GLY A 23 -10.36 1.62 -4.94
C GLY A 23 -9.97 0.67 -3.81
N PRO A 24 -10.19 -0.64 -4.02
CA PRO A 24 -10.12 -1.66 -3.00
C PRO A 24 -8.69 -2.04 -2.67
N VAL A 25 -8.47 -2.25 -1.38
CA VAL A 25 -7.17 -2.62 -0.81
C VAL A 25 -7.39 -3.70 0.23
N ILE A 26 -6.64 -4.79 0.11
CA ILE A 26 -6.60 -5.89 1.07
C ILE A 26 -5.39 -5.69 1.97
N TYR A 27 -5.57 -5.86 3.26
CA TYR A 27 -4.47 -6.14 4.19
C TYR A 27 -4.38 -7.65 4.36
N ASP A 28 -3.22 -8.22 4.09
CA ASP A 28 -2.95 -9.65 4.17
C ASP A 28 -1.83 -9.91 5.18
N VAL A 29 -2.04 -10.91 6.03
CA VAL A 29 -1.09 -11.34 7.06
C VAL A 29 -0.57 -12.76 6.84
N LEU A 30 -1.11 -13.49 5.86
CA LEU A 30 -0.94 -14.94 5.76
C LEU A 30 0.27 -15.39 4.93
N VAL A 31 0.65 -14.64 3.89
CA VAL A 31 1.60 -15.15 2.87
C VAL A 31 3.04 -14.63 3.05
N ALA A 32 3.22 -13.36 3.43
CA ALA A 32 4.54 -12.72 3.45
C ALA A 32 4.77 -11.80 4.67
N GLY A 33 3.94 -11.95 5.71
CA GLY A 33 3.79 -10.95 6.77
C GLY A 33 2.87 -9.79 6.33
N PRO A 34 2.68 -8.78 7.20
CA PRO A 34 1.81 -7.62 6.94
C PRO A 34 2.01 -6.96 5.57
N THR A 35 1.10 -7.23 4.64
CA THR A 35 1.19 -6.77 3.24
C THR A 35 -0.10 -6.09 2.81
N TYR A 36 0.01 -5.00 2.07
CA TYR A 36 -1.14 -4.31 1.50
C TYR A 36 -1.21 -4.54 -0.01
N TRP A 37 -2.33 -5.07 -0.49
CA TRP A 37 -2.59 -5.33 -1.90
C TRP A 37 -3.65 -4.39 -2.44
N ALA A 38 -3.24 -3.38 -3.22
CA ALA A 38 -4.16 -2.54 -3.98
C ALA A 38 -4.57 -3.25 -5.28
N LEU A 39 -5.87 -3.43 -5.51
CA LEU A 39 -6.34 -4.09 -6.72
C LEU A 39 -6.45 -3.06 -7.85
N VAL A 40 -5.68 -3.26 -8.92
CA VAL A 40 -5.62 -2.39 -10.09
C VAL A 40 -6.11 -3.12 -11.34
N PRO A 41 -6.59 -2.42 -12.38
CA PRO A 41 -6.92 -3.05 -13.65
C PRO A 41 -5.69 -3.74 -14.27
N TYR A 42 -5.85 -5.02 -14.64
CA TYR A 42 -4.82 -5.78 -15.35
C TYR A 42 -4.89 -5.56 -16.86
N TRP A 43 -3.73 -5.38 -17.50
CA TRP A 43 -3.60 -5.27 -18.96
C TRP A 43 -2.36 -6.06 -19.41
N PRO A 44 -2.42 -6.88 -20.49
CA PRO A 44 -1.30 -7.73 -20.90
C PRO A 44 0.00 -6.97 -21.25
N ALA A 45 -0.11 -5.71 -21.70
CA ALA A 45 1.03 -4.86 -22.06
C ALA A 45 1.39 -3.84 -20.96
N ILE A 46 0.95 -4.07 -19.71
CA ILE A 46 1.24 -3.16 -18.61
C ILE A 46 2.73 -3.18 -18.26
N THR A 47 3.37 -2.01 -18.28
CA THR A 47 4.69 -1.83 -17.67
C THR A 47 4.50 -1.39 -16.24
N TRP A 48 4.95 -2.21 -15.29
CA TRP A 48 4.96 -1.85 -13.87
C TRP A 48 6.38 -1.52 -13.42
N THR A 49 6.62 -0.28 -13.03
CA THR A 49 7.95 0.22 -12.62
C THR A 49 8.18 0.15 -11.11
N GLY A 50 7.42 -0.70 -10.39
CA GLY A 50 7.60 -0.90 -8.96
C GLY A 50 8.84 -1.74 -8.63
N THR A 51 9.16 -1.82 -7.35
CA THR A 51 10.28 -2.63 -6.83
C THR A 51 9.81 -4.01 -6.36
N ALA A 52 10.74 -4.86 -5.91
CA ALA A 52 10.43 -6.15 -5.30
C ALA A 52 9.47 -6.04 -4.10
N GLU A 53 9.53 -4.94 -3.34
CA GLU A 53 8.63 -4.63 -2.22
C GLU A 53 7.22 -4.18 -2.64
N THR A 54 7.05 -3.79 -3.91
CA THR A 54 5.77 -3.32 -4.46
C THR A 54 5.54 -3.99 -5.81
N PRO A 55 5.46 -5.32 -5.87
CA PRO A 55 5.32 -6.03 -7.13
C PRO A 55 3.90 -5.87 -7.68
N LEU A 56 3.76 -5.96 -9.01
CA LEU A 56 2.47 -6.22 -9.64
C LEU A 56 2.33 -7.73 -9.80
N LEU A 57 1.32 -8.32 -9.15
CA LEU A 57 1.03 -9.74 -9.31
C LEU A 57 0.56 -10.02 -10.74
N GLY A 58 1.13 -11.06 -11.33
CA GLY A 58 0.89 -11.46 -12.72
C GLY A 58 0.08 -12.74 -12.85
N PRO A 59 -0.17 -13.20 -14.09
CA PRO A 59 -0.81 -14.50 -14.33
C PRO A 59 -0.12 -15.63 -13.57
N GLY A 60 -0.92 -16.54 -12.98
CA GLY A 60 -0.42 -17.65 -12.15
C GLY A 60 -0.10 -17.27 -10.70
N SER A 61 -0.26 -16.01 -10.32
CA SER A 61 -0.26 -15.59 -8.91
C SER A 61 -1.65 -15.73 -8.32
N PHE A 62 -1.74 -16.19 -7.07
CA PHE A 62 -2.99 -16.31 -6.32
C PHE A 62 -2.94 -15.38 -5.12
N LEU A 63 -4.05 -14.69 -4.86
CA LEU A 63 -4.23 -13.81 -3.72
C LEU A 63 -5.47 -14.26 -2.94
N GLY A 64 -5.34 -14.46 -1.64
CA GLY A 64 -6.49 -14.70 -0.77
C GLY A 64 -7.36 -13.45 -0.72
N VAL A 65 -8.62 -13.56 -1.16
CA VAL A 65 -9.58 -12.45 -1.13
C VAL A 65 -10.53 -12.68 0.04
N PRO A 66 -10.58 -11.77 1.03
CA PRO A 66 -11.51 -11.89 2.14
C PRO A 66 -12.95 -11.72 1.68
N ASP A 67 -13.89 -12.24 2.48
CA ASP A 67 -15.30 -11.89 2.32
C ASP A 67 -15.46 -10.36 2.31
N VAL A 68 -16.35 -9.83 1.48
CA VAL A 68 -16.49 -8.39 1.25
C VAL A 68 -16.86 -7.62 2.52
N GLU A 69 -17.53 -8.28 3.47
CA GLU A 69 -17.94 -7.70 4.75
C GLU A 69 -16.81 -7.74 5.81
N VAL A 70 -15.70 -8.42 5.54
CA VAL A 70 -14.57 -8.52 6.48
C VAL A 70 -13.65 -7.32 6.30
N THR A 71 -13.83 -6.30 7.14
CA THR A 71 -13.08 -5.03 7.11
C THR A 71 -12.16 -4.83 8.33
N GLU A 72 -12.08 -5.82 9.22
CA GLU A 72 -11.27 -5.76 10.43
C GLU A 72 -10.62 -7.12 10.75
N PRO A 73 -9.54 -7.14 11.57
CA PRO A 73 -8.95 -8.38 12.07
C PRO A 73 -9.94 -9.22 12.89
N PRO A 74 -9.71 -10.54 13.02
CA PRO A 74 -8.50 -11.28 12.68
C PRO A 74 -8.42 -11.74 11.21
N GLY A 75 -7.18 -11.97 10.75
CA GLY A 75 -6.89 -12.49 9.41
C GLY A 75 -6.73 -11.39 8.35
N SER A 76 -6.81 -11.78 7.09
CA SER A 76 -6.79 -10.85 5.96
C SER A 76 -8.15 -10.14 5.86
N TYR A 77 -8.16 -8.84 5.64
CA TYR A 77 -9.37 -8.02 5.62
C TYR A 77 -9.28 -6.90 4.57
N TRP A 78 -10.43 -6.33 4.22
CA TRP A 78 -10.50 -5.15 3.36
C TRP A 78 -10.19 -3.88 4.15
N VAL A 79 -9.07 -3.22 3.84
CA VAL A 79 -8.83 -1.83 4.26
C VAL A 79 -9.83 -0.91 3.57
N ARG A 80 -10.15 -1.25 2.32
CA ARG A 80 -11.29 -0.69 1.60
C ARG A 80 -11.91 -1.78 0.73
N PRO A 81 -13.19 -2.13 0.92
CA PRO A 81 -13.85 -3.12 0.08
C PRO A 81 -14.23 -2.53 -1.28
N PRO A 82 -14.38 -3.36 -2.32
CA PRO A 82 -14.88 -2.93 -3.62
C PRO A 82 -16.35 -2.52 -3.52
N ARG A 83 -16.72 -1.36 -4.09
CA ARG A 83 -18.14 -0.92 -4.12
C ARG A 83 -18.93 -1.55 -5.27
N ASN A 84 -18.24 -1.89 -6.36
CA ASN A 84 -18.79 -2.56 -7.52
C ASN A 84 -17.66 -3.22 -8.33
N ARG A 85 -18.03 -4.05 -9.32
CA ARG A 85 -17.10 -4.83 -10.17
C ARG A 85 -15.99 -4.03 -10.87
N HIS A 86 -16.15 -2.72 -11.04
CA HIS A 86 -15.21 -1.86 -11.76
C HIS A 86 -14.53 -0.82 -10.85
N ASP A 87 -14.82 -0.87 -9.55
CA ASP A 87 -14.22 -0.02 -8.54
C ASP A 87 -12.82 -0.57 -8.23
N LEU A 88 -11.86 -0.37 -9.13
CA LEU A 88 -10.45 -0.74 -8.95
C LEU A 88 -9.59 0.51 -8.70
N CYS A 89 -8.47 0.35 -8.00
CA CYS A 89 -7.51 1.42 -7.81
C CYS A 89 -6.96 1.90 -9.16
N GLN A 90 -6.86 3.22 -9.34
CA GLN A 90 -6.13 3.78 -10.48
C GLN A 90 -4.63 3.52 -10.29
N ARG A 91 -3.97 3.00 -11.33
CA ARG A 91 -2.56 2.59 -11.24
C ARG A 91 -1.65 3.76 -10.89
N GLU A 92 -1.91 4.91 -11.50
CA GLU A 92 -1.16 6.14 -11.32
C GLU A 92 -1.25 6.61 -9.87
N ALA A 93 -2.45 6.54 -9.27
CA ALA A 93 -2.64 6.85 -7.86
C ALA A 93 -1.88 5.89 -6.93
N VAL A 94 -1.83 4.59 -7.26
CA VAL A 94 -1.04 3.61 -6.50
C VAL A 94 0.46 3.92 -6.62
N PHE A 95 0.95 4.24 -7.82
CA PHE A 95 2.35 4.62 -8.03
C PHE A 95 2.73 5.88 -7.24
N ASP A 96 1.93 6.93 -7.32
CA ASP A 96 2.17 8.17 -6.56
C ASP A 96 2.20 7.90 -5.07
N PHE A 97 1.33 7.01 -4.58
CA PHE A 97 1.29 6.62 -3.19
C PHE A 97 2.53 5.84 -2.76
N ILE A 98 3.02 4.92 -3.60
CA ILE A 98 4.29 4.21 -3.39
C ILE A 98 5.45 5.21 -3.34
N LEU A 99 5.54 6.12 -4.30
CA LEU A 99 6.60 7.14 -4.36
C LEU A 99 6.59 8.04 -3.12
N ARG A 100 5.41 8.47 -2.66
CA ARG A 100 5.24 9.21 -1.42
C ARG A 100 5.79 8.43 -0.22
N GLY A 101 5.41 7.16 -0.07
CA GLY A 101 5.91 6.31 1.02
C GLY A 101 7.42 6.14 0.99
N ARG A 102 8.01 5.89 -0.17
CA ARG A 102 9.47 5.75 -0.33
C ARG A 102 10.23 7.02 0.03
N ARG A 103 9.70 8.20 -0.32
CA ARG A 103 10.29 9.49 0.08
C ARG A 103 10.28 9.65 1.59
N GLN A 104 9.18 9.29 2.25
CA GLN A 104 9.08 9.40 3.71
C GLN A 104 10.01 8.42 4.43
N LEU A 105 10.10 7.17 3.97
CA LEU A 105 11.05 6.20 4.54
C LEU A 105 12.50 6.70 4.44
N ARG A 106 12.90 7.25 3.29
CA ARG A 106 14.25 7.83 3.10
C ARG A 106 14.52 9.00 4.05
N ALA A 107 13.54 9.88 4.23
CA ALA A 107 13.68 11.02 5.14
C ALA A 107 13.78 10.59 6.62
N GLN A 108 13.25 9.42 6.98
CA GLN A 108 13.38 8.84 8.31
C GLN A 108 14.69 8.07 8.51
N GLU A 109 15.27 7.54 7.42
CA GLU A 109 16.55 6.83 7.42
C GLU A 109 17.76 7.78 7.45
N GLU A 110 17.62 9.03 7.00
CA GLU A 110 18.66 10.05 7.13
C GLU A 110 18.85 10.44 8.62
N PRO A 111 19.95 10.04 9.27
CA PRO A 111 20.23 10.50 10.61
C PRO A 111 20.64 11.97 10.56
N ALA A 112 20.36 12.69 11.65
CA ALA A 112 20.91 14.00 11.93
C ALA A 112 22.46 13.97 12.07
N THR A 113 23.20 13.78 10.97
CA THR A 113 24.67 13.86 10.92
C THR A 113 25.11 15.30 10.66
N THR A 114 24.64 16.26 11.46
CA THR A 114 25.17 17.64 11.44
C THR A 114 25.10 18.35 12.80
N ALA A 115 25.11 17.63 13.93
CA ALA A 115 25.02 18.27 15.26
C ALA A 115 26.17 17.95 16.23
N LEU A 116 27.28 17.33 15.80
CA LEU A 116 28.39 16.99 16.73
C LEU A 116 29.80 17.48 16.32
N GLU A 117 29.96 18.32 15.30
CA GLU A 117 31.29 18.85 14.90
C GLU A 117 31.56 20.31 15.30
N LEU A 118 30.94 20.83 16.36
CA LEU A 118 31.36 22.13 16.94
C LEU A 118 31.35 22.07 18.48
N GLY A 119 32.42 21.49 19.02
CA GLY A 119 32.68 21.46 20.46
C GLY A 119 34.08 20.94 20.76
N ARG A 120 35.11 21.57 20.16
CA ARG A 120 36.51 21.41 20.57
C ARG A 120 37.03 22.72 21.09
#